data_AF-A0A5K0UWG6-F1
#
_entry.id   AF-A0A5K0UWG6-F1
#
_cell.length_a   1.000
_cell.length_b   1.000
_cell.length_c   1.000
_cell.angle_alpha   90.00
_cell.angle_beta   90.00
_cell.angle_gamma   90.00
#
_symmetry.space_group_name_H-M   'P 1'
#
loop_
_entity.id
_entity.type
_entity.pdbx_description
1 polymer ?
#
loop_
_entity_poly.entity_id
_entity_poly.type
_entity_poly.pdbx_seq_one_letter_code
_entity_poly.pdbx_strand_id
1 'polypeptide(L)'
;TNSVELAKIGGVTDYLNSMSNRDRENEADQQQKSTKDTGSEPRFQNGVLRTNCIDCLDRTNVAQYAYGLAALGRQLHAMGLSDVPKVDPDSSISEALTDMYQSMGDALALQYGGSAAHNT
;
A
#
# COMPACT_ATOMS: atom_id res chain seq x y z
N THR A 1 34.26 -67.24 18.34
CA THR A 1 34.16 -65.95 19.04
C THR A 1 34.09 -64.84 18.00
N ASN A 2 32.95 -64.14 17.90
CA ASN A 2 32.74 -62.73 17.53
C ASN A 2 33.42 -62.18 16.26
N SER A 3 32.86 -61.26 15.46
CA SER A 3 31.60 -60.53 15.50
C SER A 3 31.51 -59.69 14.22
N VAL A 4 30.30 -59.67 13.64
CA VAL A 4 29.59 -58.49 13.12
C VAL A 4 30.11 -57.82 11.83
N GLU A 5 29.36 -58.13 10.77
CA GLU A 5 29.07 -57.35 9.57
C GLU A 5 28.63 -55.91 9.89
N LEU A 6 29.27 -54.91 9.27
CA LEU A 6 28.91 -53.50 9.42
C LEU A 6 28.11 -53.02 8.19
N ALA A 7 26.83 -53.37 8.14
CA ALA A 7 25.86 -52.76 7.25
C ALA A 7 25.04 -51.71 8.03
N LYS A 8 25.05 -50.44 7.57
CA LYS A 8 23.96 -49.42 7.65
C LYS A 8 24.50 -48.00 7.41
N ILE A 9 24.61 -47.61 6.13
CA ILE A 9 24.72 -46.19 5.69
C ILE A 9 23.59 -45.89 4.68
N GLY A 10 22.41 -46.47 4.90
CA GLY A 10 21.24 -46.27 4.04
C GLY A 10 20.29 -45.17 4.55
N GLY A 11 20.24 -44.92 5.86
CA GLY A 11 19.23 -44.02 6.42
C GLY A 11 19.56 -42.54 6.33
N VAL A 12 20.81 -42.15 6.63
CA VAL A 12 21.18 -40.73 6.83
C VAL A 12 21.08 -39.93 5.53
N THR A 13 21.46 -40.53 4.41
CA THR A 13 21.41 -39.91 3.08
C THR A 13 19.97 -39.65 2.63
N ASP A 14 19.04 -40.56 2.95
CA ASP A 14 17.61 -40.41 2.63
C ASP A 14 16.94 -39.32 3.48
N TYR A 15 17.36 -39.16 4.74
CA TYR A 15 16.90 -38.04 5.58
C TYR A 15 17.38 -36.67 5.06
N LEU A 16 18.64 -36.56 4.64
CA LEU A 16 19.20 -35.32 4.10
C LEU A 16 18.60 -34.95 2.74
N ASN A 17 18.33 -35.94 1.88
CA ASN A 17 17.59 -35.74 0.63
C ASN A 17 16.13 -35.34 0.89
N SER A 18 15.47 -35.93 1.89
CA SER A 18 14.11 -35.56 2.28
C SER A 18 14.02 -34.12 2.80
N MET A 19 15.02 -33.65 3.55
CA MET A 19 15.09 -32.25 3.99
C MET A 19 15.35 -31.31 2.80
N SER A 20 16.30 -31.65 1.92
CA SER A 20 16.63 -30.84 0.73
C SER A 20 15.49 -30.76 -0.29
N ASN A 21 14.64 -31.79 -0.38
CA ASN A 21 13.47 -31.79 -1.25
C ASN A 21 12.31 -30.96 -0.66
N ARG A 22 12.11 -30.99 0.66
CA ARG A 22 11.10 -30.15 1.34
C ARG A 22 11.41 -28.66 1.23
N ASP A 23 12.69 -28.29 1.22
CA ASP A 23 13.10 -26.90 1.04
C ASP A 23 12.83 -26.40 -0.39
N ARG A 24 12.98 -27.27 -1.42
CA ARG A 24 12.67 -26.91 -2.82
C ARG A 24 11.18 -26.86 -3.14
N GLU A 25 10.36 -27.71 -2.50
CA GLU A 25 8.90 -27.69 -2.66
C GLU A 25 8.28 -26.45 -1.99
N ASN A 26 8.84 -25.97 -0.88
CA ASN A 26 8.38 -24.76 -0.18
C ASN A 26 8.68 -23.45 -0.93
N GLU A 27 9.70 -23.41 -1.79
CA GLU A 27 9.99 -22.26 -2.66
C GLU A 27 9.06 -22.23 -3.89
N ALA A 28 8.74 -23.39 -4.46
CA ALA A 28 7.81 -23.51 -5.57
C ALA A 28 6.35 -23.16 -5.18
N ASP A 29 5.94 -23.46 -3.95
CA ASP A 29 4.62 -23.11 -3.41
C ASP A 29 4.50 -21.63 -2.96
N GLN A 30 5.62 -20.96 -2.67
CA GLN A 30 5.62 -19.52 -2.35
C GLN A 30 5.56 -18.63 -3.60
N GLN A 31 5.98 -19.14 -4.77
CA GLN A 31 5.93 -18.39 -6.03
C GLN A 31 4.53 -18.38 -6.68
N GLN A 32 3.59 -19.24 -6.24
CA GLN A 32 2.26 -19.36 -6.85
C GLN A 32 1.15 -18.51 -6.20
N LYS A 33 1.46 -17.72 -5.17
CA LYS A 33 0.46 -16.86 -4.49
C LYS A 33 0.49 -15.40 -4.97
N SER A 34 0.77 -15.15 -6.24
CA SER A 34 0.71 -13.80 -6.80
C SER A 34 0.47 -13.83 -8.31
N THR A 35 -0.72 -14.25 -8.72
CA THR A 35 -1.47 -13.73 -9.88
C THR A 35 -2.76 -14.54 -10.01
N LYS A 36 -3.66 -14.42 -9.02
CA LYS A 36 -5.09 -14.60 -9.28
C LYS A 36 -5.71 -13.25 -9.02
N ASP A 37 -5.61 -12.37 -10.01
CA ASP A 37 -6.48 -11.22 -10.14
C ASP A 37 -7.88 -11.74 -10.51
N THR A 38 -8.52 -12.37 -9.54
CA THR A 38 -9.97 -12.52 -9.55
C THR A 38 -10.50 -11.24 -8.97
N GLY A 39 -10.94 -10.33 -9.84
CA GLY A 39 -11.38 -8.96 -9.52
C GLY A 39 -11.90 -8.84 -8.10
N SER A 40 -11.09 -8.23 -7.23
CA SER A 40 -11.43 -8.09 -5.83
C SER A 40 -12.69 -7.23 -5.72
N GLU A 41 -13.70 -7.72 -5.01
CA GLU A 41 -14.93 -6.97 -4.76
C GLU A 41 -14.62 -5.54 -4.26
N PRO A 42 -15.35 -4.51 -4.74
CA PRO A 42 -15.15 -3.14 -4.30
C PRO A 42 -15.24 -3.01 -2.77
N ARG A 43 -14.30 -2.28 -2.18
CA ARG A 43 -14.31 -2.01 -0.74
C ARG A 43 -15.02 -0.70 -0.44
N PHE A 44 -15.87 -0.71 0.58
CA PHE A 44 -16.54 0.49 1.07
C PHE A 44 -15.68 1.24 2.10
N GLN A 45 -15.81 2.58 2.11
CA GLN A 45 -15.17 3.44 3.11
C GLN A 45 -15.89 3.29 4.47
N ASN A 46 -15.15 2.85 5.49
CA ASN A 46 -15.69 2.64 6.84
C ASN A 46 -15.28 3.73 7.85
N GLY A 47 -14.61 4.80 7.39
CA GLY A 47 -14.14 5.87 8.27
C GLY A 47 -13.71 7.12 7.51
N VAL A 48 -13.63 8.24 8.23
CA VAL A 48 -13.29 9.55 7.67
C VAL A 48 -12.15 10.18 8.46
N LEU A 49 -11.25 10.86 7.75
CA LEU A 49 -10.27 11.75 8.35
C LEU A 49 -10.96 13.10 8.61
N ARG A 50 -10.82 13.64 9.82
CA ARG A 50 -11.24 14.99 10.15
C ARG A 50 -10.05 15.82 10.61
N THR A 51 -9.87 16.97 9.97
CA THR A 51 -8.88 17.99 10.35
C THR A 51 -9.58 19.15 11.04
N ASN A 52 -8.94 19.78 12.03
CA ASN A 52 -9.42 21.01 12.66
C ASN A 52 -8.69 22.23 12.06
N CYS A 53 -9.40 23.33 11.84
CA CYS A 53 -8.91 24.57 11.26
C CYS A 53 -8.10 25.46 12.24
N ILE A 54 -7.83 25.00 13.47
CA ILE A 54 -7.04 25.77 14.46
C ILE A 54 -5.61 26.07 13.96
N ASP A 55 -5.18 25.33 12.95
CA ASP A 55 -3.85 25.40 12.35
C ASP A 55 -3.74 26.28 11.11
N CYS A 56 -4.78 27.01 10.70
CA CYS A 56 -4.91 27.70 9.39
C CYS A 56 -5.32 26.77 8.23
N LEU A 57 -6.10 27.33 7.30
CA LEU A 57 -6.70 26.62 6.18
C LEU A 57 -5.63 25.89 5.34
N ASP A 58 -4.48 26.53 5.10
CA ASP A 58 -3.40 25.99 4.29
C ASP A 58 -2.80 24.71 4.90
N ARG A 59 -2.54 24.69 6.21
CA ARG A 59 -2.02 23.48 6.89
C ARG A 59 -3.02 22.32 6.82
N THR A 60 -4.31 22.61 6.92
CA THR A 60 -5.35 21.57 6.75
C THR A 60 -5.45 21.08 5.32
N ASN A 61 -5.30 21.97 4.33
CA ASN A 61 -5.41 21.62 2.91
C ASN A 61 -4.25 20.72 2.46
N VAL A 62 -3.01 21.05 2.88
CA VAL A 62 -1.82 20.24 2.60
C VAL A 62 -1.94 18.84 3.22
N ALA A 63 -2.44 18.74 4.46
CA ALA A 63 -2.66 17.44 5.09
C ALA A 63 -3.68 16.61 4.32
N GLN A 64 -4.82 17.20 3.92
CA GLN A 64 -5.83 16.50 3.14
C GLN A 64 -5.29 16.04 1.78
N TYR A 65 -4.52 16.87 1.07
CA TYR A 65 -3.85 16.49 -0.17
C TYR A 65 -2.96 15.26 0.01
N ALA A 66 -2.12 15.22 1.04
CA ALA A 66 -1.22 14.09 1.29
C ALA A 66 -1.98 12.77 1.50
N TYR A 67 -3.08 12.80 2.26
CA TYR A 67 -3.94 11.64 2.43
C TYR A 67 -4.70 11.28 1.15
N GLY A 68 -5.12 12.27 0.37
CA GLY A 68 -5.73 12.09 -0.95
C GLY A 68 -4.80 11.37 -1.92
N LEU A 69 -3.53 11.79 -1.99
CA LEU A 69 -2.51 11.17 -2.84
C LEU A 69 -2.26 9.71 -2.45
N ALA A 70 -2.18 9.42 -1.14
CA ALA A 70 -2.04 8.06 -0.64
C ALA A 70 -3.27 7.18 -0.94
N ALA A 71 -4.47 7.73 -0.86
CA ALA A 71 -5.70 7.02 -1.21
C ALA A 71 -5.79 6.74 -2.72
N LEU A 72 -5.45 7.73 -3.54
CA LEU A 72 -5.44 7.63 -5.00
C LEU A 72 -4.49 6.52 -5.47
N GLY A 73 -3.28 6.44 -4.92
CA GLY A 73 -2.34 5.37 -5.27
C GLY A 73 -2.89 3.97 -5.00
N ARG A 74 -3.58 3.78 -3.87
CA ARG A 74 -4.24 2.51 -3.54
C ARG A 74 -5.41 2.20 -4.47
N GLN A 75 -6.18 3.21 -4.86
CA GLN A 75 -7.30 3.05 -5.79
C GLN A 75 -6.82 2.68 -7.20
N LEU A 76 -5.79 3.35 -7.72
CA LEU A 76 -5.20 3.05 -9.02
C LEU A 76 -4.63 1.62 -9.06
N HIS A 77 -3.92 1.23 -8.01
CA HIS A 77 -3.41 -0.14 -7.88
C HIS A 77 -4.54 -1.17 -7.82
N ALA A 78 -5.61 -0.91 -7.07
CA ALA A 78 -6.77 -1.81 -7.00
C ALA A 78 -7.51 -1.95 -8.34
N MET A 79 -7.43 -0.94 -9.22
CA MET A 79 -7.97 -0.99 -10.58
C MET A 79 -7.01 -1.62 -11.61
N GLY A 80 -5.83 -2.07 -11.20
CA GLY A 80 -4.81 -2.58 -12.11
C GLY A 80 -4.16 -1.52 -13.00
N LEU A 81 -4.28 -0.23 -12.65
CA LEU A 81 -3.71 0.90 -13.39
C LEU A 81 -2.29 1.28 -12.91
N SER A 82 -1.83 0.69 -11.81
CA SER A 82 -0.48 0.88 -11.26
C SER A 82 -0.01 -0.41 -10.59
N ASP A 83 1.25 -0.80 -10.81
CA ASP A 83 1.86 -1.97 -10.18
C ASP A 83 2.17 -1.74 -8.68
N VAL A 84 2.19 -0.48 -8.24
CA VAL A 84 2.46 -0.11 -6.85
C VAL A 84 1.34 0.76 -6.27
N PRO A 85 0.97 0.59 -4.98
CA PRO A 85 -0.09 1.34 -4.33
C PRO A 85 0.37 2.74 -3.87
N LYS A 86 1.07 3.46 -4.74
CA LYS A 86 1.64 4.80 -4.52
C LYS A 86 1.59 5.59 -5.81
N VAL A 87 1.38 6.90 -5.69
CA VAL A 87 1.50 7.84 -6.79
C VAL A 87 2.86 8.51 -6.69
N ASP A 88 3.53 8.64 -7.83
CA ASP A 88 4.74 9.47 -7.94
C ASP A 88 4.34 10.95 -7.80
N PRO A 89 4.89 11.70 -6.82
CA PRO A 89 4.59 13.12 -6.63
C PRO A 89 4.83 13.98 -7.88
N ASP A 90 5.75 13.58 -8.75
CA ASP A 90 6.12 14.31 -9.97
C ASP A 90 5.29 13.88 -11.20
N SER A 91 4.29 13.01 -11.03
CA SER A 91 3.42 12.55 -12.11
C SER A 91 2.31 13.55 -12.46
N SER A 92 1.84 13.52 -13.71
CA SER A 92 0.73 14.37 -14.16
C SER A 92 -0.57 14.15 -13.38
N ILE A 93 -0.80 12.95 -12.84
CA ILE A 93 -1.97 12.68 -12.00
C ILE A 93 -1.83 13.29 -10.59
N SER A 94 -0.60 13.37 -10.06
CA SER A 94 -0.30 14.10 -8.83
C SER A 94 -0.47 15.60 -9.01
N GLU A 95 -0.06 16.14 -10.16
CA GLU A 95 -0.27 17.54 -10.54
C GLU A 95 -1.77 17.87 -10.64
N ALA A 96 -2.54 17.05 -11.36
CA ALA A 96 -3.99 17.21 -11.46
C ALA A 96 -4.69 17.14 -10.09
N LEU A 97 -4.20 16.30 -9.17
CA LEU A 97 -4.71 16.27 -7.80
C LEU A 97 -4.35 17.55 -7.05
N THR A 98 -3.12 18.04 -7.20
CA THR A 98 -2.66 19.30 -6.61
C THR A 98 -3.55 20.46 -7.05
N ASP A 99 -3.82 20.60 -8.34
CA ASP A 99 -4.70 21.65 -8.90
C ASP A 99 -6.11 21.60 -8.31
N MET A 100 -6.64 20.39 -8.12
CA MET A 100 -7.94 20.17 -7.48
C MET A 100 -7.95 20.66 -6.03
N TYR A 101 -6.91 20.33 -5.26
CA TYR A 101 -6.78 20.76 -3.86
C TYR A 101 -6.49 22.25 -3.73
N GLN A 102 -5.78 22.85 -4.67
CA GLN A 102 -5.58 24.30 -4.73
C GLN A 102 -6.91 25.02 -4.98
N SER A 103 -7.66 24.58 -5.99
CA SER A 103 -8.98 25.14 -6.31
C SER A 103 -9.97 25.00 -5.14
N MET A 104 -9.93 23.87 -4.43
CA MET A 104 -10.71 23.65 -3.21
C MET A 104 -10.28 24.63 -2.11
N GLY A 105 -8.97 24.83 -1.92
CA GLY A 105 -8.41 25.78 -0.96
C GLY A 105 -8.89 27.22 -1.23
N ASP A 106 -8.81 27.67 -2.48
CA ASP A 106 -9.27 29.01 -2.89
C ASP A 106 -10.76 29.21 -2.62
N ALA A 107 -11.59 28.21 -2.94
CA ALA A 107 -13.02 28.26 -2.68
C ALA A 107 -13.36 28.30 -1.18
N LEU A 108 -12.62 27.56 -0.34
CA LEU A 108 -12.77 27.60 1.11
C LEU A 108 -12.28 28.93 1.69
N ALA A 109 -11.18 29.48 1.15
CA ALA A 109 -10.63 30.75 1.60
C ALA A 109 -11.63 31.90 1.46
N LEU A 110 -12.51 31.89 0.46
CA LEU A 110 -13.60 32.88 0.34
C LEU A 110 -14.54 32.88 1.57
N GLN A 111 -14.81 31.72 2.17
CA GLN A 111 -15.68 31.60 3.33
C GLN A 111 -15.01 32.08 4.62
N TYR A 112 -13.69 31.87 4.74
CA TYR A 112 -12.91 32.28 5.90
C TYR A 112 -12.40 33.72 5.82
N GLY A 113 -12.13 34.22 4.60
CA GLY A 113 -11.66 35.59 4.33
C GLY A 113 -12.76 36.66 4.39
N GLY A 114 -14.05 36.26 4.40
CA GLY A 114 -15.19 37.16 4.59
C GLY A 114 -15.66 37.29 6.05
N SER A 115 -15.05 36.55 6.99
CA SER A 115 -15.36 36.71 8.42
C SER A 115 -14.73 38.00 8.96
N ALA A 116 -15.35 38.63 9.96
CA ALA A 116 -14.98 39.93 10.56
C ALA A 116 -13.60 39.97 11.27
N ALA A 117 -12.61 39.22 10.78
CA ALA A 117 -11.22 39.22 11.22
C ALA A 117 -10.34 40.24 10.45
N HIS A 118 -10.88 40.94 9.45
CA HIS A 118 -10.15 41.94 8.64
C HIS A 118 -10.66 43.38 8.81
N ASN A 119 -11.13 43.75 10.01
CA ASN A 119 -11.41 45.16 10.32
C ASN A 119 -10.59 45.59 11.54
N THR A 120 -9.37 46.05 11.27
CA THR A 120 -8.53 46.87 12.16
C THR A 120 -8.01 48.05 11.37
#